data_AF-A0A935TJW3-F1
#
_entry.id   AF-A0A935TJW3-F1
#
_cell.length_a   1.000
_cell.length_b   1.000
_cell.length_c   1.000
_cell.angle_alpha   90.00
_cell.angle_beta   90.00
_cell.angle_gamma   90.00
#
_symmetry.space_group_name_H-M   'P 1'
#
loop_
_entity.id
_entity.type
_entity.pdbx_description
1 polymer ?
#
loop_
_entity_poly.entity_id
_entity_poly.type
_entity_poly.pdbx_seq_one_letter_code
_entity_poly.pdbx_strand_id
1 'polypeptide(L)' 'MAHPSSAHQADALKAFLKALKIKFEFSDEETYNPEFVEKILESKEQVKNGKVTRVKKENLKEFLGL' A
#
# COMPACT_ATOMS: atom_id res chain seq x y z
N MET A 1 2.20 -6.25 11.96
CA MET A 1 0.88 -6.52 11.37
C MET A 1 0.96 -7.90 10.74
N ALA A 2 0.02 -8.80 11.04
CA ALA A 2 -0.06 -10.12 10.43
C ALA A 2 -1.14 -10.05 9.35
N HIS A 3 -0.81 -10.49 8.13
CA HIS A 3 -1.66 -10.34 6.94
C HIS A 3 -2.16 -11.72 6.49
N PRO A 4 -3.20 -12.27 7.13
CA PRO A 4 -3.78 -13.55 6.74
C PRO A 4 -4.37 -13.45 5.33
N SER A 5 -4.09 -14.42 4.47
CA SER A 5 -4.56 -14.43 3.08
C SER A 5 -5.97 -15.01 2.91
N SER A 6 -6.63 -15.39 4.01
CA SER A 6 -7.97 -15.98 4.03
C SER A 6 -8.67 -15.73 5.37
N ALA A 7 -10.00 -15.63 5.35
CA ALA A 7 -10.84 -15.50 6.54
C ALA A 7 -10.55 -16.62 7.57
N HIS A 8 -10.34 -17.86 7.12
CA HIS A 8 -10.00 -18.98 8.01
C HIS A 8 -8.67 -18.76 8.76
N GLN A 9 -7.67 -18.17 8.11
CA GLN A 9 -6.39 -17.86 8.75
C GLN A 9 -6.54 -16.72 9.75
N ALA A 10 -7.36 -15.71 9.43
CA ALA A 10 -7.65 -14.61 10.32
C ALA A 10 -8.36 -15.07 11.60
N ASP A 11 -9.35 -15.96 11.48
CA ASP A 11 -10.07 -16.53 12.62
C ASP A 11 -9.17 -17.40 13.50
N ALA A 12 -8.32 -18.23 12.90
CA ALA A 12 -7.36 -19.05 13.64
C ALA A 12 -6.37 -18.18 14.44
N LEU A 13 -5.82 -17.14 13.82
CA LEU A 13 -4.91 -16.20 14.47
C LEU A 13 -5.62 -15.42 15.59
N LYS A 14 -6.85 -14.96 15.36
CA LYS A 14 -7.68 -14.29 16.36
C LYS A 14 -7.94 -15.17 17.58
N ALA A 15 -8.26 -16.45 17.36
CA ALA A 15 -8.49 -17.41 18.44
C ALA A 15 -7.21 -17.64 19.26
N PHE A 16 -6.05 -17.78 18.59
CA PHE A 16 -4.76 -17.93 19.24
C PHE A 16 -4.38 -16.72 20.11
N LEU A 17 -4.50 -15.51 19.57
CA LEU A 17 -4.20 -14.27 20.30
C LEU A 17 -5.11 -14.07 21.52
N LYS A 18 -6.41 -14.40 21.38
CA LYS A 18 -7.37 -14.38 22.49
C LYS A 18 -7.02 -15.40 23.57
N ALA A 19 -6.66 -16.62 23.20
CA ALA A 19 -6.29 -17.68 24.14
C ALA A 19 -5.08 -17.28 25.01
N LEU A 20 -4.14 -16.54 24.41
CA LEU A 20 -2.95 -16.02 25.08
C LEU A 20 -3.16 -14.66 25.78
N LYS A 21 -4.39 -14.12 25.75
CA LYS A 21 -4.73 -12.79 26.28
C LYS A 21 -3.83 -11.66 25.75
N ILE A 22 -3.34 -11.81 24.52
CA ILE A 22 -2.55 -10.79 23.85
C ILE A 22 -3.50 -9.69 23.38
N LYS A 23 -3.20 -8.42 23.67
CA LYS A 23 -3.95 -7.29 23.10
C LYS A 23 -3.61 -7.14 21.62
N PHE A 24 -4.63 -7.00 20.79
CA PHE A 24 -4.48 -6.77 19.37
C PHE A 24 -5.62 -5.87 18.87
N GLU A 25 -5.36 -5.20 17.75
CA GLU A 25 -6.31 -4.34 17.06
C GLU A 25 -6.40 -4.81 15.60
N PHE A 26 -7.60 -4.74 15.04
CA PHE A 26 -7.79 -4.91 13.60
C PHE A 26 -7.63 -3.54 12.97
N SER A 27 -6.64 -3.41 12.09
CA SER A 27 -6.53 -2.25 11.22
C SER A 27 -7.26 -2.57 9.92
N ASP A 28 -8.38 -1.88 9.66
CA ASP A 28 -9.00 -1.81 8.32
C ASP A 28 -8.15 -0.98 7.32
N GLU A 29 -6.99 -0.51 7.78
CA GLU A 29 -6.01 0.32 7.05
C GLU A 29 -5.34 -0.41 5.87
N GLU A 30 -5.69 -1.68 5.61
CA GLU A 30 -5.18 -2.46 4.49
C GLU A 30 -5.64 -1.94 3.12
N THR A 31 -6.60 -1.03 3.09
CA THR A 31 -7.05 -0.40 1.85
C THR A 31 -6.35 0.94 1.70
N TYR A 32 -5.32 0.99 0.84
CA TYR A 32 -4.80 2.25 0.32
C TYR A 32 -5.96 3.15 -0.11
N ASN A 33 -5.87 4.46 0.14
CA ASN A 33 -6.90 5.41 -0.29
C ASN A 33 -7.25 5.12 -1.77
N PRO A 34 -8.52 4.90 -2.13
CA PRO A 34 -8.91 4.50 -3.48
C PRO A 34 -8.43 5.49 -4.55
N GLU A 35 -8.39 6.79 -4.25
CA GLU A 35 -7.85 7.82 -5.14
C GLU A 35 -6.33 7.66 -5.36
N PHE A 36 -5.60 7.22 -4.33
CA PHE A 36 -4.18 6.89 -4.46
C PHE A 36 -3.99 5.67 -5.37
N VAL A 37 -4.78 4.61 -5.17
CA VAL A 37 -4.72 3.40 -6.01
C VAL A 37 -5.02 3.75 -7.47
N GLU A 38 -6.06 4.54 -7.73
CA GLU A 38 -6.43 4.98 -9.08
C GLU A 38 -5.28 5.75 -9.77
N LYS A 39 -4.66 6.71 -9.07
CA LYS A 39 -3.50 7.46 -9.60
C LYS A 39 -2.31 6.55 -9.94
N ILE A 40 -2.05 5.53 -9.12
CA ILE A 40 -0.97 4.57 -9.39
C ILE A 40 -1.30 3.70 -10.61
N LEU A 41 -2.55 3.26 -10.77
CA LEU A 41 -2.97 2.51 -11.94
C LEU A 41 -2.86 3.35 -13.21
N GLU A 42 -3.35 4.60 -13.19
CA GLU A 42 -3.21 5.53 -14.31
C GLU A 42 -1.72 5.75 -14.66
N SER A 43 -0.88 5.99 -13.66
CA SER A 43 0.56 6.16 -13.86
C SER A 43 1.22 4.93 -14.52
N LYS A 44 0.81 3.71 -14.13
CA LYS A 44 1.29 2.47 -14.79
C LYS A 44 0.90 2.41 -16.27
N GLU A 45 -0.31 2.86 -16.63
CA GLU A 45 -0.73 2.93 -18.03
C GLU A 45 0.04 4.00 -18.81
N GLN A 46 0.28 5.17 -18.20
CA GLN A 46 1.10 6.22 -18.78
C GLN A 46 2.52 5.71 -19.09
N VAL A 47 3.12 4.95 -18.17
CA VAL A 47 4.43 4.32 -18.38
C VAL A 47 4.42 3.36 -19.57
N LYS A 48 3.40 2.48 -19.68
CA LYS A 48 3.26 1.56 -20.83
C LYS A 48 3.12 2.31 -22.16
N ASN A 49 2.42 3.44 -22.14
CA ASN A 49 2.21 4.30 -23.29
C ASN A 49 3.39 5.28 -23.56
N GLY A 50 4.50 5.16 -22.82
CA GLY A 50 5.68 6.01 -22.99
C GLY A 50 5.52 7.45 -22.49
N LYS A 51 4.41 7.77 -21.79
CA LYS A 51 4.14 9.09 -21.19
C LYS A 51 4.91 9.23 -19.87
N VAL A 52 6.24 9.28 -19.95
CA VAL A 52 7.13 9.38 -18.79
C VAL A 52 8.02 10.61 -18.87
N THR A 53 8.27 11.25 -17.73
CA THR A 53 9.29 12.30 -17.60
C THR A 53 10.49 11.73 -16.87
N ARG A 54 11.64 11.66 -17.54
CA ARG A 54 12.90 11.23 -16.92
C ARG A 54 13.66 12.45 -16.42
N VAL A 55 13.91 12.50 -15.12
CA VAL A 55 14.64 13.60 -14.49
C VAL A 55 15.97 13.05 -13.98
N LYS A 56 17.07 13.69 -14.37
CA LYS A 56 18.39 13.37 -13.79
C LYS A 56 18.44 13.89 -12.35
N LYS A 57 19.17 13.19 -11.48
CA LYS A 57 19.33 13.57 -10.07
C LYS A 57 19.76 15.03 -9.87
N GLU A 58 20.64 15.51 -10.75
CA GLU A 58 21.17 16.89 -10.74
C GLU A 58 20.07 17.94 -10.95
N ASN A 59 19.05 17.61 -11.75
CA ASN A 59 17.94 18.50 -12.11
C ASN A 59 16.70 18.32 -11.21
N LEU A 60 16.78 17.46 -10.18
CA LEU A 60 15.61 17.12 -9.37
C LEU A 60 15.06 18.32 -8.61
N LYS A 61 15.94 19.21 -8.11
CA LYS A 61 15.52 20.40 -7.35
C LYS A 61 14.75 21.39 -8.22
N GLU A 62 15.32 21.75 -9.38
CA GLU A 62 14.63 22.62 -10.35
C GLU A 62 13.31 22.00 -10.82
N PHE A 63 13.28 20.69 -11.09
CA PHE A 63 12.06 20.00 -11.51
C PHE A 63 10.94 20.06 -10.45
N LEU A 64 11.30 20.02 -9.16
CA LEU A 64 10.36 20.10 -8.05
C LEU A 64 10.04 21.55 -7.64
N GLY A 65 10.70 22.56 -8.23
CA GLY A 65 10.52 23.97 -7.87
C GLY A 65 11.02 24.30 -6.46
N LEU A 66 12.07 23.61 -6.00
CA LEU A 66 12.66 23.72 -4.66
C LEU A 66 13.97 24.51 -4.66
#